data_AF-A0A369ICL6-F1
#
_entry.id   AF-A0A369ICL6-F1
#
_cell.length_a   1.000
_cell.length_b   1.000
_cell.length_c   1.000
_cell.angle_alpha   90.00
_cell.angle_beta   90.00
_cell.angle_gamma   90.00
#
_symmetry.space_group_name_H-M   'P 1'
#
loop_
_entity.id
_entity.type
_entity.pdbx_description
1 polymer ?
#
loop_
_entity_poly.entity_id
_entity_poly.type
_entity_poly.pdbx_seq_one_letter_code
_entity_poly.pdbx_strand_id
1 'polypeptide(L)'
;MKPTQSINYRYIIIFFIVFFLCAIVGFWNSYFTRIFDQENYRMHTHGMALILWLVILIIQPYLIRTKKVRLHRTLGKFSYLLVPILVLTTLDLLKYSLSKFEQLGSTGYFFVALVVNALIAYLIFYGLAIYHKRKANIHARYMICTAFPMFTPITDRIIGNYIPSLIAYVPTIDRMPVVPVIGFLMADLMLLGLCIWDVRSNKRWNVFPLALLVLLFYHFSVLNFYKYPFWQSFCEWFHAV
;
A
#
# COMPACT_ATOMS: atom_id res chain seq x y z
N MET A 1 -1.13 27.28 -25.80
CA MET A 1 -1.44 26.26 -24.76
C MET A 1 -0.44 26.42 -23.62
N LYS A 2 -0.89 26.69 -22.38
CA LYS A 2 0.02 26.68 -21.21
C LYS A 2 0.64 25.27 -21.12
N PRO A 3 1.96 25.13 -20.93
CA PRO A 3 2.55 23.81 -20.74
C PRO A 3 1.87 23.17 -19.54
N THR A 4 1.25 21.99 -19.75
CA THR A 4 0.70 21.19 -18.65
C THR A 4 1.83 21.03 -17.64
N GLN A 5 1.67 21.57 -16.43
CA GLN A 5 2.71 21.47 -15.41
C GLN A 5 3.06 19.99 -15.24
N SER A 6 4.31 19.65 -15.52
CA SER A 6 4.82 18.32 -15.24
C SER A 6 4.83 18.13 -13.72
N ILE A 7 4.62 16.89 -13.27
CA ILE A 7 4.72 16.62 -11.82
C ILE A 7 6.11 17.03 -11.37
N ASN A 8 6.17 17.84 -10.32
CA ASN A 8 7.45 18.21 -9.74
C ASN A 8 8.02 17.03 -8.96
N TYR A 9 9.02 16.38 -9.53
CA TYR A 9 9.71 15.23 -8.95
C TYR A 9 10.28 15.51 -7.55
N ARG A 10 10.54 16.78 -7.16
CA ARG A 10 10.95 17.13 -5.79
C ARG A 10 9.87 16.75 -4.78
N TYR A 11 8.61 17.06 -5.08
CA TYR A 11 7.50 16.72 -4.18
C TYR A 11 7.24 15.22 -4.14
N ILE A 12 7.43 14.50 -5.25
CA ILE A 12 7.36 13.03 -5.26
C ILE A 12 8.43 12.43 -4.34
N ILE A 13 9.67 12.92 -4.43
CA ILE A 13 10.77 12.46 -3.57
C ILE A 13 10.46 12.74 -2.10
N ILE A 14 10.02 13.96 -1.77
CA ILE A 14 9.66 14.33 -0.38
C ILE A 14 8.53 13.44 0.12
N PHE A 15 7.48 13.23 -0.68
CA PHE A 15 6.36 12.35 -0.33
C PHE A 15 6.84 10.95 0.03
N PHE A 16 7.66 10.32 -0.80
CA PHE A 16 8.15 8.97 -0.52
C PHE A 16 9.17 8.91 0.62
N ILE A 17 9.99 9.95 0.83
CA ILE A 17 10.86 10.03 2.01
C ILE A 17 10.02 10.08 3.28
N VAL A 18 9.03 10.98 3.34
CA VAL A 18 8.14 11.08 4.51
C VAL A 18 7.40 9.77 4.73
N PHE A 19 6.85 9.17 3.67
CA PHE A 19 6.17 7.88 3.76
C PHE A 19 7.11 6.77 4.27
N PHE A 20 8.35 6.71 3.79
CA PHE A 20 9.35 5.75 4.25
C PHE A 20 9.74 5.97 5.72
N LEU A 21 9.90 7.23 6.15
CA LEU A 21 10.15 7.55 7.57
C LEU A 21 8.96 7.15 8.45
N CYS A 22 7.72 7.40 8.02
CA CYS A 22 6.53 6.93 8.71
C CYS A 22 6.51 5.39 8.79
N ALA A 23 6.91 4.68 7.73
CA ALA A 23 7.03 3.23 7.76
C ALA A 23 8.08 2.76 8.78
N ILE A 24 9.24 3.42 8.86
CA ILE A 24 10.26 3.11 9.88
C ILE A 24 9.69 3.31 11.29
N VAL A 25 9.02 4.44 11.55
CA VAL A 25 8.42 4.75 12.85
C VAL A 25 7.31 3.74 13.20
N GLY A 26 6.40 3.46 12.27
CA GLY A 26 5.30 2.51 12.49
C GLY A 26 5.82 1.12 12.82
N PHE A 27 6.85 0.65 12.12
CA PHE A 27 7.40 -0.69 12.32
C PHE A 27 8.53 -0.76 13.35
N TRP A 28 8.85 0.34 14.05
CA TRP A 28 9.97 0.41 14.98
C TRP A 28 9.89 -0.70 16.05
N ASN A 29 8.77 -0.76 16.78
CA ASN A 29 8.58 -1.71 17.88
C ASN A 29 8.28 -3.15 17.40
N SER A 30 7.63 -3.30 16.25
CA SER A 30 7.20 -4.62 15.76
C SER A 30 8.29 -5.36 14.99
N TYR A 31 9.23 -4.63 14.37
CA TYR A 31 10.25 -5.20 13.48
C TYR A 31 11.66 -4.77 13.84
N PHE A 32 11.96 -3.45 13.85
CA PHE A 32 13.34 -2.97 13.95
C PHE A 32 13.99 -3.26 15.31
N THR A 33 13.26 -3.10 16.42
CA THR A 33 13.77 -3.45 17.77
C THR A 33 13.85 -4.95 17.99
N ARG A 34 13.17 -5.75 17.17
CA ARG A 34 13.10 -7.22 17.27
C ARG A 34 13.74 -7.90 16.06
N ILE A 35 14.74 -7.27 15.44
CA ILE A 35 15.31 -7.77 14.18
C ILE A 35 15.99 -9.13 14.33
N PHE A 36 16.48 -9.46 15.53
CA PHE A 36 17.08 -10.78 15.82
C PHE A 36 16.11 -11.75 16.51
N ASP A 37 14.93 -11.25 16.91
CA ASP A 37 13.94 -11.99 17.72
C ASP A 37 12.66 -12.31 16.92
N GLN A 38 12.70 -12.18 15.59
CA GLN A 38 11.59 -12.58 14.75
C GLN A 38 11.41 -14.10 14.82
N GLU A 39 10.18 -14.54 15.03
CA GLU A 39 9.84 -15.96 15.16
C GLU A 39 10.25 -16.79 13.94
N ASN A 40 10.25 -16.19 12.75
CA ASN A 40 10.74 -16.82 11.53
C ASN A 40 11.21 -15.81 10.46
N TYR A 41 11.78 -16.36 9.38
CA TYR A 41 12.33 -15.57 8.26
C TYR A 41 11.29 -14.77 7.47
N ARG A 42 9.99 -15.09 7.55
CA ARG A 42 8.94 -14.49 6.70
C ARG A 42 8.80 -13.00 6.94
N MET A 43 9.01 -12.57 8.17
CA MET A 43 8.99 -11.15 8.51
C MET A 43 10.17 -10.40 7.88
N HIS A 44 11.34 -11.02 7.80
CA HIS A 44 12.51 -10.47 7.11
C HIS A 44 12.30 -10.42 5.59
N THR A 45 11.83 -11.49 4.96
CA THR A 45 11.67 -11.52 3.51
C THR A 45 10.61 -10.53 3.04
N HIS A 46 9.47 -10.44 3.74
CA HIS A 46 8.45 -9.43 3.47
C HIS A 46 8.96 -8.01 3.76
N GLY A 47 9.56 -7.79 4.92
CA GLY A 47 10.10 -6.48 5.32
C GLY A 47 11.17 -5.95 4.37
N MET A 48 12.12 -6.79 3.96
CA MET A 48 13.17 -6.44 2.99
C MET A 48 12.58 -6.09 1.63
N ALA A 49 11.59 -6.85 1.14
CA ALA A 49 10.93 -6.57 -0.13
C ALA A 49 10.23 -5.20 -0.13
N LEU A 50 9.53 -4.86 0.96
CA LEU A 50 8.88 -3.56 1.14
C LEU A 50 9.89 -2.42 1.28
N ILE A 51 10.95 -2.58 2.08
CA ILE A 51 12.00 -1.56 2.22
C ILE A 51 12.62 -1.27 0.84
N LEU A 52 12.97 -2.32 0.09
CA LEU A 52 13.56 -2.16 -1.24
C LEU A 52 12.59 -1.48 -2.21
N TRP A 53 11.30 -1.80 -2.13
CA TRP A 53 10.27 -1.14 -2.92
C TRP A 53 10.19 0.36 -2.61
N LEU A 54 10.11 0.74 -1.34
CA LEU A 54 10.04 2.14 -0.91
C LEU A 54 11.31 2.92 -1.29
N VAL A 55 12.50 2.30 -1.14
CA VAL A 55 13.77 2.87 -1.58
C VAL A 55 13.76 3.12 -3.10
N ILE A 56 13.24 2.20 -3.90
CA ILE A 56 13.09 2.40 -5.35
C ILE A 56 12.15 3.57 -5.63
N LEU A 57 11.01 3.70 -4.95
CA LEU A 57 10.08 4.81 -5.15
C LEU A 57 10.70 6.19 -4.86
N ILE A 58 11.70 6.27 -3.98
CA ILE A 58 12.49 7.49 -3.72
C ILE A 58 13.54 7.71 -4.81
N ILE A 59 14.32 6.68 -5.16
CA ILE A 59 15.43 6.77 -6.10
C ILE A 59 14.95 7.09 -7.52
N GLN A 60 13.83 6.52 -7.97
CA GLN A 60 13.34 6.66 -9.33
C GLN A 60 13.11 8.13 -9.76
N PRO A 61 12.33 8.96 -9.03
CA PRO A 61 12.19 10.37 -9.36
C PRO A 61 13.49 11.17 -9.16
N TYR A 62 14.37 10.78 -8.24
CA TYR A 62 15.70 11.39 -8.10
C TYR A 62 16.58 11.19 -9.34
N LEU A 63 16.60 9.98 -9.92
CA LEU A 63 17.32 9.68 -11.15
C LEU A 63 16.80 10.47 -12.35
N ILE A 64 15.49 10.72 -12.43
CA ILE A 64 14.92 11.60 -13.45
C ILE A 64 15.38 13.06 -13.26
N ARG A 65 15.36 13.58 -12.02
CA ARG A 65 15.82 14.95 -11.72
C ARG A 65 17.29 15.18 -12.05
N THR A 66 18.12 14.18 -11.78
CA THR A 66 19.56 14.20 -12.06
C THR A 66 19.90 13.83 -13.50
N LYS A 67 18.90 13.72 -14.38
CA LYS A 67 19.02 13.36 -15.80
C LYS A 67 19.66 11.99 -16.04
N LYS A 68 19.73 11.11 -15.03
CA LYS A 68 20.25 9.73 -15.10
C LYS A 68 19.19 8.75 -15.63
N VAL A 69 18.59 9.06 -16.77
CA VAL A 69 17.44 8.31 -17.34
C VAL A 69 17.79 6.85 -17.66
N ARG A 70 19.03 6.55 -18.05
CA ARG A 70 19.48 5.17 -18.29
C ARG A 70 19.38 4.33 -17.01
N LEU A 71 19.84 4.86 -15.87
CA LEU A 71 19.73 4.18 -14.57
C LEU A 71 18.27 4.04 -14.13
N HIS A 72 17.44 5.08 -14.32
CA HIS A 72 16.00 4.99 -14.06
C HIS A 72 15.36 3.80 -14.79
N ARG A 73 15.68 3.63 -16.09
CA ARG A 73 15.17 2.52 -16.89
C ARG A 73 15.72 1.16 -16.41
N THR A 74 17.01 1.06 -16.11
CA THR A 74 17.62 -0.19 -15.63
C THR A 74 17.06 -0.61 -14.29
N LEU A 75 17.06 0.29 -13.30
CA LEU A 75 16.48 0.04 -11.98
C LEU A 75 14.97 -0.17 -12.06
N GLY A 76 14.29 0.49 -12.99
CA GLY A 76 12.86 0.28 -13.24
C GLY A 76 12.55 -1.15 -13.69
N LYS A 77 13.41 -1.79 -14.48
CA LYS A 77 13.24 -3.20 -14.87
C LYS A 77 13.38 -4.16 -13.69
N PHE A 78 14.19 -3.83 -12.69
CA PHE A 78 14.30 -4.64 -11.48
C PHE A 78 12.95 -4.76 -10.73
N SER A 79 12.07 -3.76 -10.86
CA SER A 79 10.71 -3.87 -10.30
C SER A 79 9.90 -5.05 -10.85
N TYR A 80 10.16 -5.51 -12.08
CA TYR A 80 9.48 -6.69 -12.63
C TYR A 80 9.80 -7.98 -11.89
N LEU A 81 10.93 -8.03 -11.19
CA LEU A 81 11.30 -9.14 -10.30
C LEU A 81 10.84 -8.86 -8.86
N LEU A 82 11.07 -7.63 -8.38
CA LEU A 82 10.76 -7.27 -7.00
C LEU A 82 9.26 -7.32 -6.68
N VAL A 83 8.40 -6.88 -7.60
CA VAL A 83 6.95 -6.85 -7.35
C VAL A 83 6.38 -8.25 -7.16
N PRO A 84 6.66 -9.25 -8.01
CA PRO A 84 6.31 -10.64 -7.74
C PRO A 84 6.84 -11.15 -6.39
N ILE A 85 8.11 -10.88 -6.06
CA ILE A 85 8.70 -11.27 -4.77
C ILE A 85 7.91 -10.66 -3.61
N LEU A 86 7.60 -9.36 -3.66
CA LEU A 86 6.82 -8.66 -2.65
C LEU A 86 5.44 -9.31 -2.46
N VAL A 87 4.74 -9.63 -3.56
CA VAL A 87 3.44 -10.31 -3.49
C VAL A 87 3.58 -11.67 -2.82
N LEU A 88 4.53 -12.49 -3.27
CA LEU A 88 4.73 -13.85 -2.76
C LEU A 88 5.11 -13.86 -1.27
N THR A 89 6.03 -13.00 -0.85
CA THR A 89 6.44 -12.92 0.57
C THR A 89 5.34 -12.36 1.45
N THR A 90 4.49 -11.46 0.93
CA THR A 90 3.32 -10.96 1.66
C THR A 90 2.26 -12.05 1.85
N LEU A 91 2.01 -12.85 0.81
CA LEU A 91 1.07 -13.98 0.90
C LEU A 91 1.59 -15.11 1.79
N ASP A 92 2.89 -15.40 1.76
CA ASP A 92 3.52 -16.38 2.67
C ASP A 92 3.41 -15.92 4.13
N LEU A 93 3.69 -14.64 4.42
CA LEU A 93 3.52 -14.07 5.75
C LEU A 93 2.05 -14.07 6.20
N LEU A 94 1.12 -13.75 5.30
CA LEU A 94 -0.32 -13.84 5.58
C LEU A 94 -0.71 -15.27 5.94
N LYS A 95 -0.38 -16.27 5.12
CA LYS A 95 -0.69 -17.67 5.39
C LYS A 95 -0.15 -18.15 6.72
N TYR A 96 1.11 -17.82 7.01
CA TYR A 96 1.72 -18.14 8.30
C TYR A 96 1.04 -17.45 9.48
N SER A 97 0.51 -16.24 9.29
CA SER A 97 -0.25 -15.55 10.32
C SER A 97 -1.61 -16.20 10.55
N LEU A 98 -2.25 -16.68 9.47
CA LEU A 98 -3.54 -17.38 9.53
C LEU A 98 -3.41 -18.77 10.16
N SER A 99 -2.30 -19.49 9.92
CA SER A 99 -2.08 -20.84 10.48
C SER A 99 -1.97 -20.87 12.01
N LYS A 100 -1.94 -19.71 12.67
CA LYS A 100 -2.00 -19.58 14.13
C LYS A 100 -3.43 -19.63 14.67
N PHE A 101 -4.44 -19.62 13.81
CA PHE A 101 -5.85 -19.72 14.17
C PHE A 101 -6.39 -21.10 13.80
N GLU A 102 -7.06 -21.78 14.73
CA GLU A 102 -7.70 -23.08 14.45
C GLU A 102 -8.88 -22.92 13.48
N GLN A 103 -9.63 -21.83 13.59
CA GLN A 103 -10.76 -21.50 12.71
C GLN A 103 -10.74 -20.01 12.38
N LEU A 104 -11.08 -19.67 11.14
CA LEU A 104 -11.22 -18.28 10.74
C LEU A 104 -12.59 -17.75 11.20
N GLY A 105 -12.61 -16.82 12.14
CA GLY A 105 -13.78 -16.01 12.46
C GLY A 105 -13.87 -14.76 11.58
N SER A 106 -14.83 -13.87 11.87
CA SER A 106 -15.01 -12.59 11.14
C SER A 106 -13.72 -11.77 11.06
N THR A 107 -12.95 -11.74 12.15
CA THR A 107 -11.65 -11.05 12.20
C THR A 107 -10.64 -11.67 11.23
N GLY A 108 -10.61 -13.00 11.10
CA GLY A 108 -9.75 -13.70 10.16
C GLY A 108 -10.12 -13.34 8.71
N TYR A 109 -11.41 -13.42 8.38
CA TYR A 109 -11.92 -13.04 7.06
C TYR A 109 -11.67 -11.57 6.71
N PHE A 110 -11.82 -10.67 7.70
CA PHE A 110 -11.47 -9.27 7.58
C PHE A 110 -9.96 -9.07 7.32
N PHE A 111 -9.11 -9.79 8.05
CA PHE A 111 -7.66 -9.70 7.89
C PHE A 111 -7.18 -10.20 6.52
N VAL A 112 -7.76 -11.29 6.01
CA VAL A 112 -7.52 -11.74 4.63
C VAL A 112 -7.93 -10.65 3.64
N ALA A 113 -9.10 -10.03 3.81
CA ALA A 113 -9.55 -8.95 2.92
C ALA A 113 -8.60 -7.77 2.96
N LEU A 114 -8.17 -7.36 4.15
CA LEU A 114 -7.23 -6.25 4.35
C LEU A 114 -5.93 -6.48 3.56
N VAL A 115 -5.37 -7.69 3.57
CA VAL A 115 -4.09 -7.96 2.89
C VAL A 115 -4.29 -8.26 1.40
N VAL A 116 -5.18 -9.18 1.04
CA VAL A 116 -5.36 -9.64 -0.34
C VAL A 116 -5.91 -8.51 -1.21
N ASN A 117 -6.91 -7.76 -0.74
CA ASN A 117 -7.51 -6.70 -1.55
C ASN A 117 -6.57 -5.49 -1.67
N ALA A 118 -5.69 -5.26 -0.67
CA ALA A 118 -4.62 -4.28 -0.78
C ALA A 118 -3.61 -4.67 -1.87
N LEU A 119 -3.21 -5.96 -1.92
CA LEU A 119 -2.33 -6.47 -2.97
C LEU A 119 -2.97 -6.34 -4.36
N ILE A 120 -4.27 -6.61 -4.50
CA ILE A 120 -5.00 -6.42 -5.76
C ILE A 120 -4.97 -4.94 -6.19
N ALA A 121 -5.32 -4.02 -5.28
CA ALA A 121 -5.26 -2.58 -5.58
C ALA A 121 -3.85 -2.12 -5.95
N TYR A 122 -2.83 -2.57 -5.21
CA TYR A 122 -1.43 -2.31 -5.48
C TYR A 122 -1.01 -2.81 -6.87
N LEU A 123 -1.39 -4.03 -7.24
CA LEU A 123 -1.08 -4.62 -8.54
C LEU A 123 -1.81 -3.93 -9.70
N ILE A 124 -3.05 -3.46 -9.48
CA ILE A 124 -3.75 -2.62 -10.46
C ILE A 124 -2.97 -1.33 -10.70
N PHE A 125 -2.56 -0.62 -9.63
CA PHE A 125 -1.79 0.61 -9.76
C PHE A 125 -0.43 0.39 -10.41
N TYR A 126 0.29 -0.64 -9.99
CA TYR A 126 1.57 -1.00 -10.59
C TYR A 126 1.41 -1.37 -12.07
N GLY A 127 0.45 -2.23 -12.41
CA GLY A 127 0.14 -2.63 -13.77
C GLY A 127 -0.20 -1.44 -14.68
N LEU A 128 -1.05 -0.52 -14.20
CA LEU A 128 -1.39 0.71 -14.91
C LEU A 128 -0.18 1.64 -15.06
N ALA A 129 0.70 1.71 -14.06
CA ALA A 129 1.94 2.48 -14.15
C ALA A 129 2.88 1.93 -15.23
N ILE A 130 3.04 0.61 -15.31
CA ILE A 130 3.90 -0.05 -16.29
C ILE A 130 3.29 0.00 -17.69
N TYR A 131 1.98 -0.21 -17.83
CA TYR A 131 1.28 -0.09 -19.11
C TYR A 131 1.49 1.31 -19.71
N HIS A 132 1.36 2.35 -18.88
CA HIS A 132 1.57 3.73 -19.30
C HIS A 132 3.02 4.22 -19.22
N LYS A 133 4.04 3.35 -19.12
CA LYS A 133 5.46 3.74 -18.96
C LYS A 133 6.01 4.66 -20.06
N ARG A 134 5.40 4.67 -21.25
CA ARG A 134 5.76 5.59 -22.35
C ARG A 134 5.20 7.01 -22.16
N LYS A 135 4.19 7.18 -21.30
CA LYS A 135 3.57 8.46 -20.95
C LYS A 135 4.03 8.87 -19.55
N ALA A 136 5.22 9.47 -19.44
CA ALA A 136 5.92 9.75 -18.17
C ALA A 136 5.02 10.39 -17.09
N ASN A 137 4.17 11.35 -17.48
CA ASN A 137 3.21 12.00 -16.59
C ASN A 137 2.16 11.05 -16.00
N ILE A 138 1.64 10.10 -16.78
CA ILE A 138 0.64 9.13 -16.33
C ILE A 138 1.33 8.04 -15.50
N HIS A 139 2.47 7.55 -15.98
CA HIS A 139 3.33 6.61 -15.27
C HIS A 139 3.63 7.09 -13.84
N ALA A 140 4.16 8.31 -13.69
CA ALA A 140 4.51 8.86 -12.38
C ALA A 140 3.31 8.98 -11.43
N ARG A 141 2.11 9.31 -11.92
CA ARG A 141 0.90 9.38 -11.10
C ARG A 141 0.48 8.01 -10.57
N TYR A 142 0.49 6.97 -11.41
CA TYR A 142 0.19 5.61 -10.95
C TYR A 142 1.30 5.06 -10.04
N MET A 143 2.57 5.43 -10.25
CA MET A 143 3.64 5.09 -9.29
C MET A 143 3.42 5.77 -7.92
N ILE A 144 2.84 6.97 -7.86
CA ILE A 144 2.41 7.56 -6.57
C ILE A 144 1.27 6.73 -5.96
N CYS A 145 0.33 6.26 -6.79
CA CYS A 145 -0.83 5.48 -6.33
C CYS A 145 -0.43 4.15 -5.65
N THR A 146 0.72 3.56 -5.98
CA THR A 146 1.16 2.30 -5.35
C THR A 146 1.46 2.40 -3.86
N ALA A 147 1.60 3.61 -3.30
CA ALA A 147 1.75 3.77 -1.84
C ALA A 147 0.44 3.65 -1.07
N PHE A 148 -0.71 3.96 -1.67
CA PHE A 148 -1.99 4.07 -0.95
C PHE A 148 -2.43 2.77 -0.30
N PRO A 149 -2.32 1.58 -0.93
CA PRO A 149 -2.66 0.31 -0.28
C PRO A 149 -1.76 -0.01 0.93
N MET A 150 -0.62 0.66 1.09
CA MET A 150 0.32 0.47 2.20
C MET A 150 0.08 1.43 3.38
N PHE A 151 -0.95 2.27 3.33
CA PHE A 151 -1.24 3.24 4.39
C PHE A 151 -1.58 2.54 5.72
N THR A 152 -2.53 1.61 5.69
CA THR A 152 -3.05 0.96 6.89
C THR A 152 -1.97 0.27 7.73
N PRO A 153 -1.08 -0.60 7.21
CA PRO A 153 -0.08 -1.22 8.07
C PRO A 153 0.85 -0.19 8.75
N ILE A 154 1.07 0.99 8.15
CA ILE A 154 1.88 2.06 8.76
C ILE A 154 1.06 2.82 9.79
N THR A 155 -0.13 3.30 9.42
CA THR A 155 -0.98 4.10 10.31
C THR A 155 -1.43 3.31 11.52
N ASP A 156 -1.81 2.04 11.35
CA ASP A 156 -2.34 1.21 12.42
C ASP A 156 -1.31 1.00 13.52
N ARG A 157 -0.04 0.82 13.14
CA ARG A 157 1.06 0.67 14.10
C ARG A 157 1.42 1.99 14.76
N ILE A 158 1.38 3.12 14.02
CA ILE A 158 1.61 4.44 14.61
C ILE A 158 0.51 4.75 15.63
N ILE A 159 -0.75 4.54 15.28
CA ILE A 159 -1.90 4.75 16.17
C ILE A 159 -1.78 3.83 17.39
N GLY A 160 -1.55 2.53 17.19
CA GLY A 160 -1.42 1.57 18.28
C GLY A 160 -0.30 1.89 19.26
N ASN A 161 0.86 2.34 18.77
CA ASN A 161 2.04 2.57 19.62
C ASN A 161 2.09 3.97 20.24
N TYR A 162 1.57 5.00 19.55
CA TYR A 162 1.80 6.40 19.91
C TYR A 162 0.51 7.20 20.15
N ILE A 163 -0.64 6.76 19.63
CA ILE A 163 -1.92 7.48 19.77
C ILE A 163 -3.07 6.49 20.08
N PRO A 164 -2.95 5.64 21.12
CA PRO A 164 -3.93 4.59 21.39
C PRO A 164 -5.32 5.14 21.75
N SER A 165 -5.42 6.40 22.18
CA SER A 165 -6.70 7.08 22.44
C SER A 165 -7.62 7.14 21.23
N LEU A 166 -7.10 7.11 20.00
CA LEU A 166 -7.92 7.09 18.79
C LEU A 166 -8.66 5.76 18.58
N ILE A 167 -8.18 4.66 19.17
CA ILE A 167 -8.78 3.33 19.04
C ILE A 167 -10.19 3.30 19.66
N ALA A 168 -10.47 4.15 20.64
CA ALA A 168 -11.80 4.24 21.25
C ALA A 168 -12.90 4.75 20.29
N TYR A 169 -12.52 5.39 19.18
CA TYR A 169 -13.45 6.02 18.24
C TYR A 169 -13.65 5.24 16.93
N VAL A 170 -12.92 4.13 16.74
CA VAL A 170 -13.06 3.30 15.54
C VAL A 170 -14.18 2.27 15.72
N PRO A 171 -14.87 1.85 14.64
CA PRO A 171 -15.87 0.79 14.73
C PRO A 171 -15.22 -0.52 15.13
N THR A 172 -16.02 -1.50 15.58
CA THR A 172 -15.54 -2.82 15.98
C THR A 172 -16.18 -3.93 15.13
N ILE A 173 -15.43 -5.01 14.92
CA ILE A 173 -15.91 -6.30 14.39
C ILE A 173 -15.70 -7.32 15.50
N ASP A 174 -16.76 -7.94 16.00
CA ASP A 174 -16.69 -8.91 17.10
C ASP A 174 -15.87 -8.41 18.30
N ARG A 175 -16.11 -7.14 18.69
CA ARG A 175 -15.40 -6.40 19.75
C ARG A 175 -13.94 -6.05 19.44
N MET A 176 -13.39 -6.43 18.28
CA MET A 176 -12.06 -6.00 17.84
C MET A 176 -12.12 -4.64 17.13
N PRO A 177 -11.36 -3.63 17.59
CA PRO A 177 -11.30 -2.32 16.92
C PRO A 177 -10.75 -2.40 15.50
N VAL A 178 -11.45 -1.77 14.55
CA VAL A 178 -11.06 -1.71 13.14
C VAL A 178 -10.22 -0.45 12.90
N VAL A 179 -9.00 -0.43 13.45
CA VAL A 179 -8.05 0.69 13.27
C VAL A 179 -7.81 1.09 11.80
N PRO A 180 -7.78 0.15 10.82
CA PRO A 180 -7.60 0.49 9.40
C PRO A 180 -8.51 1.59 8.84
N VAL A 181 -9.70 1.85 9.42
CA VAL A 181 -10.61 2.89 8.91
C VAL A 181 -9.99 4.29 8.93
N ILE A 182 -9.10 4.58 9.89
CA ILE A 182 -8.42 5.88 9.97
C ILE A 182 -7.42 5.99 8.82
N GLY A 183 -6.65 4.93 8.57
CA GLY A 183 -5.72 4.85 7.44
C GLY A 183 -6.44 4.96 6.10
N PHE A 184 -7.59 4.31 5.95
CA PHE A 184 -8.45 4.42 4.77
C PHE A 184 -8.91 5.86 4.54
N LEU A 185 -9.47 6.51 5.57
CA LEU A 185 -9.91 7.90 5.47
C LEU A 185 -8.76 8.84 5.09
N MET A 186 -7.59 8.68 5.71
CA MET A 186 -6.40 9.48 5.38
C MET A 186 -5.99 9.28 3.91
N ALA A 187 -5.97 8.04 3.45
CA ALA A 187 -5.64 7.69 2.08
C ALA A 187 -6.64 8.30 1.08
N ASP A 188 -7.94 8.20 1.36
CA ASP A 188 -9.02 8.75 0.54
C ASP A 188 -8.98 10.27 0.47
N LEU A 189 -8.82 10.96 1.61
CA LEU A 189 -8.71 12.42 1.66
C LEU A 189 -7.47 12.92 0.90
N MET A 190 -6.32 12.24 1.06
CA MET A 190 -5.11 12.61 0.34
C MET A 190 -5.27 12.40 -1.17
N LEU A 191 -5.88 11.29 -1.59
CA LEU A 191 -6.12 11.00 -3.01
C LEU A 191 -7.18 11.92 -3.62
N LEU A 192 -8.21 12.29 -2.87
CA LEU A 192 -9.19 13.30 -3.24
C LEU A 192 -8.53 14.68 -3.42
N GLY A 193 -7.63 15.05 -2.50
CA GLY A 193 -6.80 16.25 -2.64
C GLY A 193 -5.96 16.23 -3.93
N LEU A 194 -5.33 15.10 -4.26
CA LEU A 194 -4.62 14.91 -5.52
C LEU A 194 -5.54 14.99 -6.74
N CYS A 195 -6.77 14.47 -6.66
CA CYS A 195 -7.78 14.62 -7.73
C CYS A 195 -8.08 16.09 -7.98
N ILE A 196 -8.44 16.84 -6.92
CA ILE A 196 -8.78 18.26 -7.01
C ILE A 196 -7.59 19.07 -7.56
N TRP A 197 -6.38 18.79 -7.07
CA TRP A 197 -5.16 19.43 -7.55
C TRP A 197 -4.91 19.13 -9.04
N ASP A 198 -4.98 17.86 -9.47
CA ASP A 198 -4.65 17.49 -10.85
C ASP A 198 -5.68 18.03 -11.85
N VAL A 199 -6.94 18.13 -11.44
CA VAL A 199 -7.99 18.81 -12.19
C VAL A 199 -7.69 20.30 -12.32
N ARG A 200 -7.44 21.00 -11.21
CA ARG A 200 -7.27 22.46 -11.21
C ARG A 200 -5.97 22.90 -11.88
N SER A 201 -4.87 22.22 -11.59
CA SER A 201 -3.54 22.61 -12.07
C SER A 201 -3.21 22.03 -13.44
N ASN A 202 -3.69 20.82 -13.77
CA ASN A 202 -3.28 20.11 -14.98
C ASN A 202 -4.44 19.81 -15.94
N LYS A 203 -5.69 20.13 -15.58
CA LYS A 203 -6.91 19.83 -16.36
C LYS A 203 -7.04 18.34 -16.69
N ARG A 204 -6.62 17.47 -15.76
CA ARG A 204 -6.64 16.01 -15.92
C ARG A 204 -7.59 15.35 -14.94
N TRP A 205 -8.33 14.34 -15.44
CA TRP A 205 -9.37 13.63 -14.69
C TRP A 205 -9.23 12.11 -14.76
N ASN A 206 -8.15 11.59 -15.35
CA ASN A 206 -8.08 10.18 -15.74
C ASN A 206 -7.32 9.28 -14.77
N VAL A 207 -6.32 9.79 -14.02
CA VAL A 207 -5.47 8.93 -13.17
C VAL A 207 -5.95 8.88 -11.73
N PHE A 208 -5.91 10.00 -11.00
CA PHE A 208 -6.26 9.99 -9.58
C PHE A 208 -7.74 9.66 -9.32
N PRO A 209 -8.72 10.10 -10.13
CA PRO A 209 -10.11 9.69 -9.94
C PRO A 209 -10.31 8.18 -10.13
N LEU A 210 -9.63 7.56 -11.11
CA LEU A 210 -9.66 6.10 -11.25
C LEU A 210 -8.98 5.42 -10.05
N ALA A 211 -7.85 5.96 -9.59
CA ALA A 211 -7.18 5.43 -8.42
C ALA A 211 -8.06 5.52 -7.16
N LEU A 212 -8.80 6.62 -6.99
CA LEU A 212 -9.74 6.79 -5.90
C LEU A 212 -10.87 5.76 -5.98
N LEU A 213 -11.42 5.50 -7.17
CA LEU A 213 -12.44 4.48 -7.34
C LEU A 213 -11.94 3.08 -6.96
N VAL A 214 -10.73 2.72 -7.40
CA VAL A 214 -10.09 1.44 -7.03
C VAL A 214 -9.88 1.37 -5.52
N LEU A 215 -9.44 2.46 -4.89
CA LEU A 215 -9.16 2.52 -3.47
C LEU A 215 -10.46 2.45 -2.62
N LEU A 216 -11.50 3.17 -3.03
CA LEU A 216 -12.83 3.11 -2.40
C LEU A 216 -13.44 1.70 -2.53
N PHE A 217 -13.29 1.04 -3.67
CA PHE A 217 -13.72 -0.35 -3.82
C PHE A 217 -12.91 -1.29 -2.91
N TYR A 218 -11.60 -1.09 -2.82
CA TYR A 218 -10.75 -1.81 -1.86
C TYR A 218 -11.24 -1.59 -0.42
N HIS A 219 -11.42 -0.36 0.05
CA HIS A 219 -11.90 -0.06 1.40
C HIS A 219 -13.29 -0.66 1.66
N PHE A 220 -14.21 -0.50 0.71
CA PHE A 220 -15.54 -1.09 0.79
C PHE A 220 -15.47 -2.61 0.92
N SER A 221 -14.64 -3.26 0.11
CA SER A 221 -14.47 -4.72 0.13
C SER A 221 -13.94 -5.20 1.48
N VAL A 222 -12.95 -4.52 2.06
CA VAL A 222 -12.40 -4.88 3.38
C VAL A 222 -13.44 -4.76 4.49
N LEU A 223 -14.24 -3.70 4.46
CA LEU A 223 -15.25 -3.41 5.50
C LEU A 223 -16.53 -4.23 5.36
N ASN A 224 -16.72 -4.98 4.27
CA ASN A 224 -17.99 -5.67 4.00
C ASN A 224 -17.84 -7.14 3.61
N PHE A 225 -16.80 -7.54 2.87
CA PHE A 225 -16.73 -8.88 2.28
C PHE A 225 -16.71 -9.99 3.34
N TYR A 226 -16.13 -9.74 4.52
CA TYR A 226 -16.12 -10.70 5.62
C TYR A 226 -17.51 -11.21 6.04
N LYS A 227 -18.58 -10.47 5.72
CA LYS A 227 -19.98 -10.81 6.01
C LYS A 227 -20.61 -11.75 4.99
N TYR A 228 -19.98 -11.96 3.82
CA TYR A 228 -20.59 -12.66 2.70
C TYR A 228 -20.03 -14.06 2.50
N PRO A 229 -20.87 -15.07 2.20
CA PRO A 229 -20.44 -16.46 2.05
C PRO A 229 -19.34 -16.67 1.00
N PHE A 230 -19.40 -15.97 -0.14
CA PHE A 230 -18.40 -16.14 -1.21
C PHE A 230 -16.98 -15.83 -0.72
N TRP A 231 -16.84 -14.82 0.15
CA TRP A 231 -15.56 -14.41 0.69
C TRP A 231 -15.11 -15.35 1.81
N GLN A 232 -16.03 -15.77 2.66
CA GLN A 232 -15.77 -16.76 3.71
C GLN A 232 -15.26 -18.07 3.10
N SER A 233 -15.93 -18.59 2.07
CA SER A 233 -15.48 -19.79 1.35
C SER A 233 -14.10 -19.62 0.72
N PHE A 234 -13.80 -18.45 0.13
CA PHE A 234 -12.46 -18.16 -0.37
C PHE A 234 -11.41 -18.16 0.76
N CYS A 235 -11.71 -17.54 1.90
CA CYS A 235 -10.79 -17.49 3.03
C CYS A 235 -10.51 -18.88 3.61
N GLU A 236 -11.54 -19.71 3.78
CA GLU A 236 -11.39 -21.09 4.26
C GLU A 236 -10.55 -21.93 3.29
N TRP A 237 -10.82 -21.83 1.99
CA TRP A 237 -9.98 -22.47 0.98
C TRP A 237 -8.51 -21.98 1.04
N PHE A 238 -8.31 -20.67 1.15
CA PHE A 238 -6.98 -20.07 1.21
C PHE A 238 -6.21 -20.47 2.48
N HIS A 239 -6.91 -20.71 3.59
CA HIS A 239 -6.34 -21.19 4.84
C HIS A 239 -5.96 -22.67 4.81
N ALA A 240 -6.75 -23.49 4.11
CA ALA A 240 -6.54 -24.94 4.04
C ALA A 240 -5.42 -25.39 3.10
N VAL A 241 -5.08 -24.58 2.09
CA VAL A 241 -4.02 -24.84 1.08
C VAL A 241 -2.74 -24.10 1.46
#